data_AF-A0AAV9DC92-F1
#
_entry.id   AF-A0AAV9DC92-F1
#
_cell.length_a   1.000
_cell.length_b   1.000
_cell.length_c   1.000
_cell.angle_alpha   90.00
_cell.angle_beta   90.00
_cell.angle_gamma   90.00
#
_symmetry.space_group_name_H-M   'P 1'
#
loop_
_entity.id
_entity.type
_entity.pdbx_description
1 polymer ?
#
loop_
_entity_poly.entity_id
_entity_poly.type
_entity_poly.pdbx_seq_one_letter_code
_entity_poly.pdbx_strand_id
1 'polypeptide(L)'
;MFVGLGPRYRCKKGCNFQVHECCVPPRPDSVAVPLFRDCRFKFLDLSPGAGVDHRFCDACGTDVAGRVYHCFHCDRDMHPSCACMKDDEVIGGVKYRLRDEGKKWECVMCKMRLGLEGKRTWWYVSEEDGESRLHVHCAIKLLLRDA
;
A
#
# COMPACT_ATOMS: atom_id res chain seq x y z
N MET A 1 8.46 -0.50 9.45
CA MET A 1 8.69 0.73 8.66
C MET A 1 8.35 0.43 7.21
N PHE A 2 7.40 1.16 6.64
CA PHE A 2 7.03 1.04 5.23
C PHE A 2 7.91 1.95 4.38
N VAL A 3 8.30 1.52 3.18
CA VAL A 3 9.20 2.27 2.29
C VAL A 3 8.38 2.96 1.20
N GLY A 4 8.78 4.17 0.81
CA GLY A 4 8.16 4.91 -0.29
C GLY A 4 8.40 4.25 -1.65
N LEU A 5 7.42 4.31 -2.54
CA LEU A 5 7.50 3.83 -3.93
C LEU A 5 7.64 4.99 -4.92
N GLY A 6 8.28 4.73 -6.06
CA GLY A 6 8.41 5.67 -7.16
C GLY A 6 9.59 6.65 -7.06
N PRO A 7 9.66 7.64 -7.98
CA PRO A 7 10.72 8.63 -8.01
C PRO A 7 10.86 9.41 -6.70
N ARG A 8 12.09 9.83 -6.39
CA ARG A 8 12.41 10.66 -5.23
C ARG A 8 12.65 12.11 -5.65
N TYR A 9 11.95 13.04 -5.03
CA TYR A 9 12.22 14.46 -5.12
C TYR A 9 13.13 14.88 -3.96
N ARG A 10 14.27 15.50 -4.27
CA ARG A 10 15.19 16.10 -3.30
C ARG A 10 15.06 17.61 -3.30
N CYS A 11 15.13 18.22 -2.11
CA CYS A 11 15.18 19.68 -2.01
C CYS A 11 16.42 20.26 -2.71
N LYS A 12 16.21 21.21 -3.63
CA LYS A 12 17.30 21.90 -4.34
C LYS A 12 18.08 22.89 -3.48
N LYS A 13 17.54 23.30 -2.33
CA LYS A 13 18.14 24.31 -1.42
C LYS A 13 19.20 23.74 -0.46
N GLY A 14 19.66 22.51 -0.69
CA GLY A 14 20.76 21.91 0.08
C GLY A 14 20.37 21.31 1.44
N CYS A 15 19.08 21.15 1.75
CA CYS A 15 18.67 20.37 2.91
C CYS A 15 18.51 18.88 2.57
N ASN A 16 18.62 18.01 3.58
CA ASN A 16 18.54 16.54 3.42
C ASN A 16 17.10 16.02 3.20
N PHE A 17 16.13 16.91 2.94
CA PHE A 17 14.75 16.52 2.73
C PHE A 17 14.59 15.81 1.38
N GLN A 18 14.05 14.58 1.44
CA GLN A 18 13.69 13.76 0.29
C GLN A 18 12.29 13.20 0.50
N VAL A 19 11.50 13.16 -0.57
CA VAL A 19 10.15 12.58 -0.54
C VAL A 19 9.93 11.79 -1.82
N HIS A 20 9.34 10.61 -1.70
CA HIS A 20 8.86 9.88 -2.87
C HIS A 20 7.60 10.51 -3.41
N GLU A 21 7.41 10.48 -4.73
CA GLU A 21 6.21 10.99 -5.39
C GLU A 21 4.91 10.48 -4.75
N CYS A 22 4.82 9.17 -4.52
CA CYS A 22 3.67 8.54 -3.86
C CYS A 22 3.47 8.95 -2.39
N CYS A 23 4.47 9.57 -1.77
CA CYS A 23 4.41 10.08 -0.40
C CYS A 23 4.13 11.58 -0.32
N VAL A 24 3.98 12.26 -1.46
CA VAL A 24 3.57 13.66 -1.54
C VAL A 24 2.03 13.72 -1.45
N PRO A 25 1.47 14.59 -0.58
CA PRO A 25 0.04 14.82 -0.57
C PRO A 25 -0.43 15.34 -1.94
N PRO A 26 -1.41 14.68 -2.57
CA PRO A 26 -1.94 15.05 -3.86
C PRO A 26 -2.77 16.31 -3.70
N ARG A 27 -2.86 17.08 -4.78
CA ARG A 27 -3.78 18.21 -4.89
C ARG A 27 -4.75 17.89 -6.02
N PRO A 28 -6.07 17.76 -5.75
CA PRO A 28 -6.75 17.94 -4.46
C PRO A 28 -6.45 16.83 -3.44
N ASP A 29 -6.70 17.10 -2.15
CA ASP A 29 -6.31 16.28 -0.98
C ASP A 29 -7.02 14.91 -0.86
N SER A 30 -7.64 14.44 -1.94
CA SER A 30 -8.35 13.16 -1.98
C SER A 30 -7.96 12.30 -3.16
N VAL A 31 -7.77 11.00 -2.90
CA VAL A 31 -7.38 10.00 -3.89
C VAL A 31 -8.44 8.91 -3.98
N ALA A 32 -8.77 8.52 -5.22
CA ALA A 32 -9.50 7.29 -5.49
C ALA A 32 -8.49 6.13 -5.52
N VAL A 33 -8.74 5.10 -4.72
CA VAL A 33 -7.84 3.94 -4.59
C VAL A 33 -8.50 2.75 -5.30
N PRO A 34 -7.74 1.94 -6.08
CA PRO A 34 -8.21 0.83 -6.93
C PRO A 34 -9.44 0.03 -6.43
N LEU A 35 -9.33 -0.49 -5.20
CA LEU A 35 -10.32 -1.38 -4.57
C LEU A 35 -11.24 -0.66 -3.57
N PHE A 36 -11.07 0.64 -3.39
CA PHE A 36 -11.89 1.46 -2.49
C PHE A 36 -12.52 2.62 -3.27
N ARG A 37 -13.23 2.30 -4.35
CA ARG A 37 -13.85 3.28 -5.25
C ARG A 37 -14.93 4.13 -4.58
N ASP A 38 -15.56 3.60 -3.53
CA ASP A 38 -16.57 4.32 -2.74
C ASP A 38 -15.98 5.13 -1.56
N CYS A 39 -14.67 5.02 -1.31
CA CYS A 39 -14.00 5.75 -0.24
C CYS A 39 -13.43 7.07 -0.74
N ARG A 40 -13.59 8.13 0.06
CA ARG A 40 -12.89 9.41 -0.13
C ARG A 40 -11.82 9.54 0.95
N PHE A 41 -10.61 9.10 0.61
CA PHE A 41 -9.47 9.22 1.51
C PHE A 41 -9.01 10.67 1.60
N LYS A 42 -8.71 11.13 2.81
CA LYS A 42 -8.02 12.39 3.07
C LYS A 42 -6.61 12.11 3.55
N PHE A 43 -5.65 12.89 3.07
CA PHE A 43 -4.27 12.80 3.56
C PHE A 43 -4.15 13.48 4.93
N LEU A 44 -3.52 12.79 5.88
CA LEU A 44 -3.24 13.29 7.23
C LEU A 44 -1.76 13.06 7.56
N ASP A 45 -1.13 14.01 8.25
CA ASP A 45 0.26 13.85 8.69
C ASP A 45 0.42 12.78 9.79
N LEU A 46 -0.65 12.51 10.53
CA LEU A 46 -0.74 11.50 11.59
C LEU A 46 -2.09 10.79 11.49
N SER A 47 -2.08 9.48 11.75
CA SER A 47 -3.31 8.69 11.86
C SER A 47 -4.22 9.21 12.96
N PRO A 48 -5.56 9.23 12.74
CA PRO A 48 -6.51 9.38 13.83
C PRO A 48 -6.20 8.34 14.92
N GLY A 49 -6.14 8.76 16.18
CA GLY A 49 -5.85 7.86 17.30
C GLY A 49 -4.40 7.40 17.43
N ALA A 50 -3.44 8.04 16.74
CA ALA A 50 -2.02 7.71 16.87
C ALA A 50 -1.55 7.70 18.34
N GLY A 51 -1.08 6.54 18.80
CA GLY A 51 -0.62 6.32 20.17
C GLY A 51 -1.69 5.83 21.16
N VAL A 52 -2.95 5.71 20.73
CA VAL A 52 -4.06 5.18 21.53
C VAL A 52 -4.56 3.85 20.94
N ASP A 53 -4.75 3.79 19.61
CA ASP A 53 -5.16 2.59 18.90
C ASP A 53 -4.13 2.19 17.84
N HIS A 54 -3.83 0.90 17.75
CA HIS A 54 -3.01 0.34 16.66
C HIS A 54 -3.82 0.31 15.37
N ARG A 55 -3.53 1.27 14.46
CA ARG A 55 -4.17 1.38 13.15
C ARG A 55 -3.28 0.73 12.09
N PHE A 56 -3.90 -0.08 11.24
CA PHE A 56 -3.21 -0.86 10.20
C PHE A 56 -3.68 -0.41 8.83
N CYS A 57 -2.79 -0.50 7.83
CA CYS A 57 -3.19 -0.23 6.47
C CYS A 57 -4.07 -1.36 5.96
N ASP A 58 -5.28 -1.03 5.52
CA ASP A 58 -6.26 -1.99 4.98
C ASP A 58 -5.76 -2.75 3.75
N ALA A 59 -4.83 -2.17 2.97
CA ALA A 59 -4.29 -2.80 1.77
C ALA A 59 -3.15 -3.77 2.04
N CYS A 60 -2.19 -3.41 2.89
CA CYS A 60 -0.98 -4.22 3.09
C CYS A 60 -1.00 -5.01 4.41
N GLY A 61 -1.89 -4.65 5.34
CA GLY A 61 -2.03 -5.28 6.65
C GLY A 61 -0.90 -4.94 7.64
N THR A 62 -0.12 -3.87 7.40
CA THR A 62 0.98 -3.46 8.29
C THR A 62 0.67 -2.13 8.98
N ASP A 63 1.32 -1.87 10.12
CA ASP A 63 1.12 -0.65 10.91
C ASP A 63 1.26 0.64 10.10
N VAL A 64 0.36 1.58 10.35
CA VAL A 64 0.46 2.95 9.85
C VAL A 64 1.19 3.81 10.88
N ALA A 65 2.51 3.95 10.70
CA ALA A 65 3.31 4.89 11.47
C ALA A 65 3.50 6.20 10.68
N GLY A 66 2.87 7.28 11.15
CA GLY A 66 3.00 8.63 10.57
C GLY A 66 1.90 8.97 9.56
N ARG A 67 2.30 9.46 8.37
CA ARG A 67 1.36 9.97 7.37
C ARG A 67 0.45 8.87 6.82
N VAL A 68 -0.82 9.20 6.67
CA VAL A 68 -1.87 8.25 6.29
C VAL A 68 -2.87 8.86 5.32
N TYR A 69 -3.46 8.02 4.50
CA TYR A 69 -4.75 8.30 3.87
C TYR A 69 -5.86 7.67 4.69
N HIS A 70 -6.72 8.50 5.26
CA HIS A 70 -7.82 8.08 6.09
C HIS A 70 -9.18 8.37 5.43
N CYS A 71 -10.06 7.37 5.37
CA CYS A 71 -11.44 7.56 4.96
C CYS A 71 -12.34 7.66 6.19
N PHE A 72 -12.78 8.87 6.52
CA PHE A 72 -13.67 9.13 7.66
C PHE A 72 -15.04 8.44 7.56
N HIS A 73 -15.48 8.09 6.34
CA HIS A 73 -16.77 7.44 6.15
C HIS A 73 -16.73 5.94 6.43
N CYS A 74 -15.65 5.26 6.01
CA CYS A 74 -15.51 3.81 6.13
C CYS A 74 -14.54 3.40 7.25
N ASP A 75 -13.94 4.37 7.95
CA ASP A 75 -12.90 4.20 8.96
C ASP A 75 -11.71 3.35 8.50
N ARG A 76 -11.24 3.59 7.26
CA ARG A 76 -10.14 2.84 6.64
C ARG A 76 -8.88 3.66 6.54
N ASP A 77 -7.74 3.00 6.68
CA ASP A 77 -6.42 3.61 6.63
C ASP A 77 -5.53 2.99 5.57
N MET A 78 -4.77 3.83 4.89
CA MET A 78 -3.90 3.44 3.80
C MET A 78 -2.56 4.16 3.91
N HIS A 79 -1.45 3.44 3.74
CA HIS A 79 -0.16 4.11 3.53
C HIS A 79 -0.20 4.91 2.23
N PRO A 80 0.53 6.03 2.13
CA PRO A 80 0.63 6.77 0.88
C PRO A 80 1.10 5.93 -0.30
N SER A 81 2.12 5.09 -0.09
CA SER A 81 2.60 4.13 -1.09
C SER A 81 1.53 3.11 -1.50
N CYS A 82 0.73 2.60 -0.55
CA CYS A 82 -0.33 1.64 -0.84
C CYS A 82 -1.49 2.29 -1.63
N ALA A 83 -1.77 3.56 -1.38
CA ALA A 83 -2.77 4.33 -2.12
C ALA A 83 -2.31 4.69 -3.55
N CYS A 84 -0.99 4.75 -3.78
CA CYS A 84 -0.37 5.04 -5.07
C CYS A 84 -0.23 3.80 -5.98
N MET A 85 -0.52 2.61 -5.47
CA MET A 85 -0.45 1.38 -6.24
C MET A 85 -1.47 1.36 -7.36
N LYS A 86 -1.09 0.76 -8.48
CA LYS A 86 -1.98 0.56 -9.62
C LYS A 86 -2.85 -0.69 -9.44
N ASP A 87 -3.96 -0.73 -10.19
CA ASP A 87 -4.78 -1.94 -10.31
C ASP A 87 -3.96 -3.11 -10.90
N ASP A 88 -2.95 -2.82 -11.72
CA ASP A 88 -2.03 -3.78 -12.34
C ASP A 88 -0.56 -3.38 -12.19
N GLU A 89 0.30 -4.37 -11.91
CA GLU A 89 1.75 -4.20 -11.75
C GLU A 89 2.49 -5.36 -12.44
N VAL A 90 3.69 -5.09 -12.95
CA VAL A 90 4.59 -6.13 -13.49
C VAL A 90 5.70 -6.38 -12.49
N ILE A 91 5.81 -7.62 -12.00
CA ILE A 91 6.75 -8.00 -10.94
C ILE A 91 7.54 -9.22 -11.42
N GLY A 92 8.86 -9.10 -11.54
CA GLY A 92 9.70 -10.18 -12.07
C GLY A 92 9.31 -10.62 -13.48
N GLY A 93 8.78 -9.71 -14.30
CA GLY A 93 8.31 -9.99 -15.67
C GLY A 93 6.89 -10.55 -15.77
N VAL A 94 6.25 -10.90 -14.64
CA VAL A 94 4.88 -11.43 -14.62
C VAL A 94 3.89 -10.31 -14.31
N LYS A 95 2.77 -10.28 -15.04
CA LYS A 95 1.71 -9.29 -14.82
C LYS A 95 0.77 -9.76 -13.71
N TYR A 96 0.56 -8.91 -12.71
CA TYR A 96 -0.35 -9.14 -11.61
C TYR A 96 -1.46 -8.09 -11.57
N ARG A 97 -2.64 -8.48 -11.08
CA ARG A 97 -3.77 -7.59 -10.83
C ARG A 97 -4.20 -7.61 -9.37
N LEU A 98 -4.51 -6.44 -8.84
CA LEU A 98 -4.93 -6.25 -7.45
C LEU A 98 -6.36 -6.79 -7.21
N ARG A 99 -6.54 -7.46 -6.07
CA ARG A 99 -7.79 -8.08 -5.61
C ARG A 99 -7.90 -8.06 -4.07
N ASP A 100 -9.12 -7.89 -3.56
CA ASP A 100 -9.45 -8.15 -2.15
C ASP A 100 -9.99 -9.58 -2.04
N GLU A 101 -9.09 -10.53 -1.80
CA GLU A 101 -9.44 -11.95 -1.66
C GLU A 101 -9.34 -12.42 -0.20
N GLY A 102 -10.16 -13.42 0.14
CA GLY A 102 -10.20 -14.02 1.47
C GLY A 102 -8.98 -14.88 1.83
N LYS A 103 -9.09 -15.63 2.93
CA LYS A 103 -7.99 -16.40 3.55
C LYS A 103 -7.69 -17.75 2.88
N LYS A 104 -8.15 -17.94 1.63
CA LYS A 104 -8.09 -19.25 0.95
C LYS A 104 -6.68 -19.57 0.45
N TRP A 105 -5.92 -18.55 0.10
CA TRP A 105 -4.71 -18.70 -0.70
C TRP A 105 -3.45 -18.44 0.09
N GLU A 106 -2.32 -18.93 -0.42
CA GLU A 106 -0.99 -18.73 0.16
C GLU A 106 -0.17 -17.80 -0.72
N CYS A 107 0.52 -16.86 -0.09
CA CYS A 107 1.42 -15.95 -0.80
C CYS A 107 2.64 -16.69 -1.33
N VAL A 108 2.92 -16.56 -2.63
CA VAL A 108 4.04 -17.28 -3.28
C VAL A 108 5.40 -16.89 -2.71
N MET A 109 5.54 -15.66 -2.20
CA MET A 109 6.77 -15.19 -1.57
C MET A 109 6.94 -15.72 -0.14
N CYS A 110 5.99 -15.43 0.76
CA CYS A 110 6.18 -15.67 2.19
C CYS A 110 5.57 -16.99 2.67
N LYS A 111 4.83 -17.69 1.81
CA LYS A 111 4.12 -18.95 2.09
C LYS A 111 3.04 -18.85 3.18
N MET A 112 2.63 -17.63 3.52
CA MET A 112 1.58 -17.38 4.51
C MET A 112 0.24 -17.06 3.84
N ARG A 113 -0.85 -17.44 4.50
CA ARG A 113 -2.23 -17.11 4.08
C ARG A 113 -2.68 -15.72 4.47
N LEU A 114 -2.11 -15.19 5.54
CA LEU A 114 -2.42 -13.86 6.06
C LEU A 114 -1.24 -12.95 5.83
N GLY A 115 -1.51 -11.65 5.80
CA GLY A 115 -0.49 -10.63 5.78
C GLY A 115 0.35 -10.65 7.06
N LEU A 116 1.18 -9.62 7.22
CA LEU A 116 1.94 -9.44 8.44
C LEU A 116 1.01 -9.46 9.67
N GLU A 117 1.47 -10.05 10.77
CA GLU A 117 0.74 -10.07 12.05
C GLU A 117 -0.67 -10.70 11.98
N GLY A 118 -0.91 -11.58 11.01
CA GLY A 118 -2.19 -12.27 10.86
C GLY A 118 -3.33 -11.37 10.35
N LYS A 119 -3.02 -10.19 9.83
CA LYS A 119 -4.03 -9.24 9.34
C LYS A 119 -4.51 -9.61 7.93
N ARG A 120 -5.75 -9.24 7.62
CA ARG A 120 -6.24 -9.25 6.23
C ARG A 120 -5.46 -8.21 5.43
N THR A 121 -5.26 -8.51 4.16
CA THR A 121 -4.47 -7.73 3.22
C THR A 121 -5.02 -8.00 1.83
N TRP A 122 -4.76 -7.10 0.90
CA TRP A 122 -5.04 -7.31 -0.50
C TRP A 122 -3.96 -8.17 -1.16
N TRP A 123 -4.30 -8.64 -2.35
CA TRP A 123 -3.52 -9.59 -3.11
C TRP A 123 -3.26 -9.06 -4.51
N TYR A 124 -2.04 -9.24 -4.98
CA TYR A 124 -1.73 -9.24 -6.40
C TYR A 124 -1.86 -10.67 -6.91
N VAL A 125 -2.75 -10.88 -7.87
CA VAL A 125 -3.04 -12.18 -8.49
C VAL A 125 -2.46 -12.19 -9.90
N SER A 126 -1.68 -13.21 -10.23
CA SER A 126 -1.06 -13.36 -11.54
C SER A 126 -2.14 -13.46 -12.61
N GLU A 127 -2.00 -12.67 -13.68
CA GLU A 127 -2.86 -12.79 -14.86
C GLU A 127 -2.44 -13.94 -15.78
N GLU A 128 -1.26 -14.53 -15.57
CA GLU A 128 -0.74 -15.63 -16.40
C GLU A 128 -1.36 -16.97 -16.02
N ASP A 129 -1.40 -17.28 -14.72
CA ASP A 129 -1.89 -18.57 -14.21
C ASP A 129 -3.21 -18.45 -13.41
N GLY A 130 -3.59 -17.23 -12.98
CA GLY A 130 -4.76 -17.00 -12.14
C GLY A 130 -4.64 -17.56 -10.71
N GLU A 131 -3.50 -18.14 -10.35
CA GLU A 131 -3.29 -18.90 -9.12
C GLU A 131 -2.16 -18.35 -8.24
N SER A 132 -1.11 -17.81 -8.85
CA SER A 132 -0.01 -17.19 -8.12
C SER A 132 -0.45 -15.88 -7.49
N ARG A 133 -0.27 -15.77 -6.17
CA ARG A 133 -0.77 -14.65 -5.38
C ARG A 133 0.34 -14.09 -4.50
N LEU A 134 0.42 -12.78 -4.41
CA LEU A 134 1.33 -12.05 -3.54
C LEU A 134 0.52 -11.15 -2.62
N HIS A 135 0.82 -11.15 -1.32
CA HIS A 135 0.35 -10.05 -0.46
C HIS A 135 0.88 -8.73 -1.01
N VAL A 136 0.11 -7.65 -0.89
CA VAL A 136 0.56 -6.31 -1.27
C VAL A 136 1.92 -5.97 -0.66
N HIS A 137 2.11 -6.24 0.63
CA HIS A 137 3.42 -6.00 1.30
C HIS A 137 4.57 -6.79 0.68
N CYS A 138 4.30 -8.03 0.25
CA CYS A 138 5.28 -8.88 -0.42
C CYS A 138 5.60 -8.37 -1.83
N ALA A 139 4.58 -8.00 -2.60
CA ALA A 139 4.75 -7.40 -3.93
C ALA A 139 5.62 -6.14 -3.87
N ILE A 140 5.34 -5.26 -2.91
CA ILE A 140 6.12 -4.02 -2.70
C ILE A 140 7.58 -4.32 -2.37
N LYS A 141 7.85 -5.36 -1.57
CA LYS A 141 9.23 -5.80 -1.31
C LYS A 141 9.95 -6.29 -2.57
N LEU A 142 9.25 -6.87 -3.54
CA LEU A 142 9.85 -7.25 -4.83
C LEU A 142 10.12 -6.02 -5.69
N LEU A 143 9.13 -5.15 -5.84
CA LEU A 143 9.26 -3.91 -6.61
C LEU A 143 10.41 -3.03 -6.12
N LEU A 144 10.70 -3.03 -4.82
CA LEU A 144 11.82 -2.29 -4.24
C LEU A 144 13.19 -2.98 -4.41
N ARG A 145 13.23 -4.28 -4.73
CA ARG A 145 14.48 -4.98 -5.05
C ARG A 145 14.86 -4.79 -6.51
N ASP A 146 13.88 -4.55 -7.36
CA ASP A 146 14.04 -4.36 -8.81
C ASP A 146 14.27 -2.89 -9.21
N ALA A 147 14.29 -1.96 -8.24
CA ALA A 147 14.42 -0.51 -8.42
C ALA A 147 15.77 0.04 -7.96
#